data_AF-A0A3A5VXN0-F1
#
_entry.id   AF-A0A3A5VXN0-F1
#
_cell.length_a   1.000
_cell.length_b   1.000
_cell.length_c   1.000
_cell.angle_alpha   90.00
_cell.angle_beta   90.00
_cell.angle_gamma   90.00
#
_symmetry.space_group_name_H-M   'P 1'
#
loop_
_entity.id
_entity.type
_entity.pdbx_description
1 polymer ?
#
loop_
_entity_poly.entity_id
_entity_poly.type
_entity_poly.pdbx_seq_one_letter_code
_entity_poly.pdbx_strand_id
1 'polypeptide(L)'
;MKKMCGECEKETDWTIDDVRGEMACDMCGSVEEHNPVDANANSSTTMGDGRQSERVNALNGLGPGTTMNPFGDRRDVNGQLLSRETRSMFRRLARLDRSTQREKDPMYRQLVATLQELFGTNLAATVQFLTRATAQKLSPQQEAIRRTLGSSERKLLKCPKTSITRKGAGVKGDGDRQNLLLMAIAIAELAHEWFSAPSINRVELLNQNGLTQTQFKNAKSTISQHYKARCRNGFSPVPRTTQFEAVIAGIRADKLEIHSENLFGTLENRLSEREMLALNIVYWEMLTRIEEPSIDAHTSNMAESMLCSSVMLAALTSLGLEHQNLAALGRAVGDRSGAGIKSCLRNLQNAVNEGLYPQGKALFVKHSVNDLTRGLVSENADDLGEVED
;
A
#
# COMPACT_ATOMS: atom_id res chain seq x y z
N MET A 1 -3.66 7.45 -60.63
CA MET A 1 -2.48 8.33 -60.41
C MET A 1 -1.55 8.21 -61.60
N LYS A 2 -0.90 9.28 -62.09
CA LYS A 2 0.10 9.16 -63.17
C LYS A 2 1.48 8.98 -62.59
N LYS A 3 2.14 7.88 -62.96
CA LYS A 3 3.50 7.53 -62.53
C LYS A 3 4.18 6.74 -63.62
N MET A 4 5.49 6.88 -63.74
CA MET A 4 6.31 6.07 -64.64
C MET A 4 6.34 4.62 -64.17
N CYS A 5 5.95 3.71 -65.06
CA CYS A 5 5.98 2.27 -64.81
C CYS A 5 7.37 1.70 -65.07
N GLY A 6 7.95 0.99 -64.08
CA GLY A 6 9.29 0.41 -64.18
C GLY A 6 9.42 -0.71 -65.22
N GLU A 7 8.34 -1.44 -65.50
CA GLU A 7 8.34 -2.51 -66.53
C GLU A 7 7.99 -1.99 -67.93
N CYS A 8 7.21 -0.92 -68.01
CA CYS A 8 6.73 -0.34 -69.26
C CYS A 8 7.63 0.79 -69.79
N GLU A 9 8.46 1.35 -68.90
CA GLU A 9 9.26 2.58 -69.07
C GLU A 9 8.45 3.77 -69.64
N LYS A 10 7.13 3.78 -69.39
CA LYS A 10 6.19 4.81 -69.87
C LYS A 10 5.42 5.39 -68.70
N GLU A 11 5.08 6.66 -68.80
CA GLU A 11 4.16 7.31 -67.88
C GLU A 11 2.73 6.87 -68.20
N THR A 12 2.10 6.19 -67.26
CA THR A 12 0.77 5.61 -67.43
C THR A 12 -0.13 5.97 -66.25
N ASP A 13 -1.44 5.83 -66.46
CA ASP A 13 -2.39 5.86 -65.36
C ASP A 13 -2.30 4.54 -64.56
N TRP A 14 -2.41 4.68 -63.25
CA TRP A 14 -2.42 3.59 -62.27
C TRP A 14 -3.75 3.59 -61.52
N THR A 15 -4.40 2.43 -61.50
CA THR A 15 -5.60 2.16 -60.70
C THR A 15 -5.20 1.69 -59.30
N ILE A 16 -5.77 2.32 -58.28
CA ILE A 16 -5.47 2.04 -56.86
C ILE A 16 -6.55 1.11 -56.31
N ASP A 17 -6.14 0.01 -55.67
CA ASP A 17 -7.00 -0.86 -54.88
C ASP A 17 -6.74 -0.61 -53.38
N ASP A 18 -7.54 0.28 -52.79
CA ASP A 18 -7.44 0.67 -51.38
C ASP A 18 -7.68 -0.50 -50.41
N VAL A 19 -8.36 -1.56 -50.85
CA VAL A 19 -8.65 -2.73 -50.00
C VAL A 19 -7.43 -3.63 -49.87
N ARG A 20 -6.61 -3.69 -50.92
CA ARG A 20 -5.38 -4.51 -50.96
C ARG A 20 -4.12 -3.73 -50.63
N GLY A 21 -4.16 -2.39 -50.67
CA GLY A 21 -2.97 -1.55 -50.46
C GLY A 21 -1.99 -1.63 -51.62
N GLU A 22 -2.52 -1.79 -52.83
CA GLU A 22 -1.76 -2.01 -54.05
C GLU A 22 -2.24 -1.03 -55.13
N MET A 23 -1.34 -0.67 -56.04
CA MET A 23 -1.70 0.02 -57.27
C MET A 23 -1.24 -0.82 -58.46
N ALA A 24 -2.08 -0.89 -59.49
CA ALA A 24 -1.80 -1.63 -60.71
C ALA A 24 -1.65 -0.66 -61.90
N CYS A 25 -0.64 -0.90 -62.74
CA CYS A 25 -0.46 -0.16 -63.98
C CYS A 25 -1.54 -0.56 -64.99
N ASP A 26 -2.28 0.42 -65.52
CA ASP A 26 -3.42 0.15 -66.42
C ASP A 26 -3.00 -0.39 -67.80
N MET A 27 -1.71 -0.34 -68.13
CA MET A 27 -1.18 -0.74 -69.44
C MET A 27 -0.60 -2.15 -69.46
N CYS A 28 0.07 -2.58 -68.39
CA CYS A 28 0.78 -3.86 -68.34
C CYS A 28 0.34 -4.75 -67.17
N GLY A 29 -0.41 -4.20 -66.21
CA GLY A 29 -0.88 -4.92 -65.03
C GLY A 29 0.17 -5.13 -63.94
N SER A 30 1.37 -4.53 -64.03
CA SER A 30 2.35 -4.60 -62.93
C SER A 30 1.76 -4.00 -61.67
N VAL A 31 1.94 -4.70 -60.56
CA VAL A 31 1.41 -4.33 -59.25
C VAL A 31 2.55 -3.80 -58.38
N GLU A 32 2.37 -2.61 -57.83
CA GLU A 32 3.27 -2.01 -56.85
C GLU A 32 2.53 -1.83 -55.52
N GLU A 33 3.24 -2.02 -54.41
CA GLU A 33 2.69 -1.69 -53.08
C GLU A 33 2.37 -0.19 -53.02
N HIS A 34 1.11 0.11 -52.75
CA HIS A 34 0.64 1.46 -52.52
C HIS A 34 0.36 1.64 -51.04
N ASN A 35 1.34 2.14 -50.29
CA ASN A 35 1.13 2.60 -48.92
C ASN A 35 0.54 4.01 -48.97
N PRO A 36 -0.76 4.20 -48.69
CA PRO A 36 -1.36 5.52 -48.67
C PRO A 36 -0.74 6.31 -47.51
N VAL A 37 -0.17 7.48 -47.78
CA VAL A 37 0.31 8.41 -46.73
C VAL A 37 -0.90 9.15 -46.16
N ASP A 38 -1.86 8.39 -45.68
CA ASP A 38 -3.16 8.87 -45.25
C ASP A 38 -3.15 8.92 -43.73
N ALA A 39 -3.73 9.98 -43.16
CA ALA A 39 -3.78 10.23 -41.72
C ALA A 39 -4.40 9.09 -40.87
N ASN A 40 -4.94 8.04 -41.50
CA ASN A 40 -5.50 6.85 -40.85
C ASN A 40 -4.51 5.70 -40.62
N ALA A 41 -3.36 5.64 -41.30
CA ALA A 41 -2.33 4.65 -40.99
C ALA A 41 -1.42 5.10 -39.82
N ASN A 42 -1.50 6.38 -39.46
CA ASN A 42 -0.59 7.03 -38.54
C ASN A 42 -1.38 7.39 -37.27
N SER A 43 -1.41 6.49 -36.29
CA SER A 43 -2.08 6.75 -35.01
C SER A 43 -1.52 7.98 -34.27
N SER A 44 -0.33 8.46 -34.66
CA SER A 44 0.28 9.68 -34.14
C SER A 44 -0.48 10.96 -34.52
N THR A 45 -1.05 11.04 -35.73
CA THR A 45 -1.76 12.24 -36.19
C THR A 45 -3.13 12.42 -35.54
N THR A 46 -3.85 11.34 -35.27
CA THR A 46 -5.19 11.39 -34.64
C THR A 46 -5.13 11.47 -33.12
N MET A 47 -4.03 11.00 -32.51
CA MET A 47 -3.94 10.86 -31.05
C MET A 47 -2.79 11.65 -30.40
N GLY A 48 -1.84 12.17 -31.18
CA GLY A 48 -0.65 12.91 -30.73
C GLY A 48 0.62 12.06 -30.72
N ASP A 49 1.75 12.65 -31.12
CA ASP A 49 3.08 11.99 -31.27
C ASP A 49 3.59 11.27 -30.00
N GLY A 50 3.14 11.68 -28.82
CA GLY A 50 3.52 11.07 -27.54
C GLY A 50 2.71 9.84 -27.12
N ARG A 51 1.65 9.45 -27.85
CA ARG A 51 0.75 8.37 -27.36
C ARG A 51 1.29 6.96 -27.53
N GLN A 52 2.16 6.72 -28.50
CA GLN A 52 2.82 5.43 -28.67
C GLN A 52 3.95 5.22 -27.63
N SER A 53 4.47 6.30 -27.07
CA SER A 53 5.52 6.31 -26.05
C SER A 53 4.98 6.49 -24.62
N GLU A 54 3.68 6.76 -24.45
CA GLU A 54 3.05 6.88 -23.14
C GLU A 54 3.09 5.52 -22.43
N ARG A 55 3.83 5.45 -21.31
CA ARG A 55 3.92 4.22 -20.51
C ARG A 55 2.52 3.81 -20.10
N VAL A 56 2.12 2.59 -20.45
CA VAL A 56 0.88 1.97 -19.99
C VAL A 56 0.84 2.08 -18.47
N ASN A 57 -0.02 2.94 -17.93
CA ASN A 57 -0.14 3.10 -16.50
C ASN A 57 -0.85 1.87 -15.94
N ALA A 58 -0.07 0.85 -15.56
CA ALA A 58 -0.55 -0.43 -15.03
C ALA A 58 -1.49 -0.25 -13.83
N LEU A 59 -1.44 0.89 -13.14
CA LEU A 59 -2.30 1.25 -12.01
C LEU A 59 -3.73 1.62 -12.42
N ASN A 60 -3.94 2.21 -13.60
CA ASN A 60 -5.24 2.68 -14.06
C ASN A 60 -6.08 1.61 -14.78
N GLY A 61 -5.47 0.45 -15.07
CA GLY A 61 -6.16 -0.71 -15.67
C GLY A 61 -6.79 -0.44 -17.04
N LEU A 62 -6.48 0.71 -17.65
CA LEU A 62 -6.84 1.10 -18.99
C LEU A 62 -5.54 1.34 -19.73
N GLY A 63 -5.33 0.59 -20.80
CA GLY A 63 -4.26 0.92 -21.75
C GLY A 63 -4.51 2.30 -22.37
N PRO A 64 -3.46 2.94 -22.92
CA PRO A 64 -3.64 4.08 -23.82
C PRO A 64 -4.63 3.68 -24.92
N GLY A 65 -5.65 4.50 -25.17
CA GLY A 65 -6.57 4.32 -26.31
C GLY A 65 -7.90 3.59 -26.04
N THR A 66 -8.26 3.23 -24.80
CA THR A 66 -9.57 2.60 -24.52
C THR A 66 -10.75 3.57 -24.42
N THR A 67 -10.55 4.87 -24.67
CA THR A 67 -11.62 5.88 -24.62
C THR A 67 -12.03 6.27 -26.04
N MET A 68 -12.93 5.49 -26.64
CA MET A 68 -13.61 5.90 -27.87
C MET A 68 -14.57 7.07 -27.54
N ASN A 69 -14.66 8.08 -28.41
CA ASN A 69 -15.55 9.22 -28.23
C ASN A 69 -17.00 8.73 -28.01
N PRO A 70 -17.62 8.94 -26.83
CA PRO A 70 -18.92 8.37 -26.47
C PRO A 70 -20.08 8.91 -27.31
N PHE A 71 -19.83 9.92 -28.14
CA PHE A 71 -20.83 10.49 -29.04
C PHE A 71 -20.73 9.98 -30.48
N GLY A 72 -19.63 9.32 -30.87
CA GLY A 72 -19.28 9.04 -32.26
C GLY A 72 -19.21 10.32 -33.10
N ASP A 73 -18.36 10.39 -34.11
CA ASP A 73 -18.44 11.51 -35.03
C ASP A 73 -19.81 11.47 -35.71
N ARG A 74 -20.60 12.55 -35.56
CA ARG A 74 -21.98 12.62 -36.09
C ARG A 74 -22.02 12.76 -37.60
N ARG A 75 -20.85 12.89 -38.21
CA ARG A 75 -20.63 13.19 -39.60
C ARG A 75 -19.69 12.15 -40.21
N ASP A 76 -19.89 11.84 -41.47
CA ASP A 76 -18.96 11.03 -42.25
C ASP A 76 -17.69 11.82 -42.60
N VAL A 77 -16.76 11.16 -43.30
CA VAL A 77 -15.48 11.74 -43.77
C VAL A 77 -15.69 12.99 -44.65
N ASN A 78 -16.87 13.13 -45.25
CA ASN A 78 -17.24 14.25 -46.12
C ASN A 78 -18.00 15.36 -45.37
N GLY A 79 -18.09 15.27 -44.04
CA GLY A 79 -18.78 16.25 -43.20
C GLY A 79 -20.30 16.17 -43.26
N GLN A 80 -20.89 15.18 -43.93
CA GLN A 80 -22.34 14.96 -44.00
C GLN A 80 -22.84 14.20 -42.79
N LEU A 81 -24.06 14.51 -42.35
CA LEU A 81 -24.69 13.86 -41.19
C LEU A 81 -24.88 12.36 -41.45
N LEU A 82 -24.29 11.49 -40.61
CA LEU A 82 -24.48 10.04 -40.67
C LEU A 82 -25.97 9.65 -40.69
N SER A 83 -26.29 8.56 -41.40
CA SER A 83 -27.65 8.03 -41.49
C SER A 83 -28.23 7.66 -40.12
N ARG A 84 -29.57 7.60 -40.01
CA ARG A 84 -30.24 7.29 -38.73
C ARG A 84 -29.89 5.89 -38.22
N GLU A 85 -29.72 4.93 -39.11
CA GLU A 85 -29.39 3.54 -38.79
C GLU A 85 -27.95 3.40 -38.29
N THR A 86 -27.00 4.01 -38.99
CA THR A 86 -25.58 4.03 -38.56
C THR A 86 -25.44 4.73 -37.21
N ARG A 87 -26.12 5.86 -36.98
CA ARG A 87 -26.17 6.51 -35.66
C ARG A 87 -26.75 5.64 -34.56
N SER A 88 -27.80 4.86 -34.86
CA SER A 88 -28.39 3.93 -33.90
C SER A 88 -27.42 2.81 -33.56
N MET A 89 -26.74 2.27 -34.57
CA MET A 89 -25.71 1.25 -34.43
C MET A 89 -24.50 1.75 -33.62
N PHE A 90 -23.98 2.95 -33.92
CA PHE A 90 -22.92 3.58 -33.11
C PHE A 90 -23.37 3.89 -31.68
N ARG A 91 -24.63 4.30 -31.44
CA ARG A 91 -25.14 4.44 -30.06
C ARG A 91 -25.24 3.11 -29.34
N ARG A 92 -25.62 2.03 -30.04
CA ARG A 92 -25.67 0.67 -29.47
C ARG A 92 -24.26 0.17 -29.16
N LEU A 93 -23.32 0.34 -30.08
CA LEU A 93 -21.90 0.03 -29.87
C LEU A 93 -21.33 0.88 -28.73
N ALA A 94 -21.58 2.19 -28.67
CA ALA A 94 -21.17 3.04 -27.56
C ALA A 94 -21.84 2.67 -26.23
N ARG A 95 -23.03 2.04 -26.22
CA ARG A 95 -23.67 1.52 -24.99
C ARG A 95 -23.11 0.16 -24.55
N LEU A 96 -22.76 -0.70 -25.50
CA LEU A 96 -22.01 -1.92 -25.24
C LEU A 96 -20.59 -1.58 -24.79
N ASP A 97 -19.99 -0.58 -25.42
CA ASP A 97 -18.69 -0.03 -25.06
C ASP A 97 -18.79 0.77 -23.76
N ARG A 98 -19.92 1.37 -23.39
CA ARG A 98 -20.13 1.89 -22.02
C ARG A 98 -19.98 0.81 -20.96
N SER A 99 -20.17 -0.47 -21.27
CA SER A 99 -19.93 -1.58 -20.33
C SER A 99 -18.44 -1.96 -20.21
N THR A 100 -17.62 -1.64 -21.21
CA THR A 100 -16.15 -1.78 -21.22
C THR A 100 -15.43 -0.48 -20.78
N GLN A 101 -16.03 0.69 -21.01
CA GLN A 101 -15.60 2.05 -20.65
C GLN A 101 -16.00 2.45 -19.22
N ARG A 102 -17.05 1.84 -18.63
CA ARG A 102 -17.35 2.07 -17.21
C ARG A 102 -16.13 1.64 -16.41
N GLU A 103 -15.67 2.51 -15.51
CA GLU A 103 -14.61 2.17 -14.57
C GLU A 103 -14.97 0.85 -13.90
N LYS A 104 -14.21 -0.22 -14.21
CA LYS A 104 -14.58 -1.58 -13.79
C LYS A 104 -14.73 -1.68 -12.27
N ASP A 105 -14.03 -0.83 -11.52
CA ASP A 105 -14.26 -0.61 -10.08
C ASP A 105 -13.76 0.79 -9.64
N PRO A 106 -14.63 1.80 -9.45
CA PRO A 106 -14.21 3.18 -9.10
C PRO A 106 -13.46 3.24 -7.76
N MET A 107 -13.88 2.42 -6.80
CA MET A 107 -13.25 2.33 -5.48
C MET A 107 -11.83 1.76 -5.53
N TYR A 108 -11.49 0.96 -6.54
CA TYR A 108 -10.11 0.50 -6.72
C TYR A 108 -9.19 1.65 -7.11
N ARG A 109 -9.63 2.55 -8.01
CA ARG A 109 -8.86 3.75 -8.37
C ARG A 109 -8.70 4.70 -7.21
N GLN A 110 -9.78 4.96 -6.49
CA GLN A 110 -9.74 5.79 -5.29
C GLN A 110 -8.77 5.21 -4.26
N LEU A 111 -8.80 3.89 -4.04
CA LEU A 111 -7.88 3.23 -3.12
C LEU A 111 -6.42 3.29 -3.60
N VAL A 112 -6.16 3.15 -4.90
CA VAL A 112 -4.82 3.37 -5.48
C VAL A 112 -4.36 4.81 -5.28
N ALA A 113 -5.23 5.79 -5.55
CA ALA A 113 -4.92 7.19 -5.35
C ALA A 113 -4.63 7.50 -3.87
N THR A 114 -5.41 6.94 -2.94
CA THR A 114 -5.14 7.06 -1.49
C THR A 114 -3.83 6.41 -1.09
N LEU A 115 -3.47 5.24 -1.65
CA LEU A 115 -2.17 4.62 -1.41
C LEU A 115 -1.01 5.49 -1.95
N GLN A 116 -1.19 6.13 -3.11
CA GLN A 116 -0.22 7.04 -3.68
C GLN A 116 -0.06 8.32 -2.84
N GLU A 117 -1.17 8.87 -2.35
CA GLU A 117 -1.20 10.05 -1.48
C GLU A 117 -0.49 9.77 -0.14
N LEU A 118 -0.75 8.62 0.47
CA LEU A 118 -0.19 8.28 1.79
C LEU A 118 1.25 7.77 1.75
N PHE A 119 1.60 6.96 0.74
CA PHE A 119 2.84 6.17 0.76
C PHE A 119 3.67 6.27 -0.52
N GLY A 120 3.25 7.13 -1.45
CA GLY A 120 3.93 7.32 -2.73
C GLY A 120 3.62 6.24 -3.77
N THR A 121 4.10 6.50 -4.98
CA THR A 121 3.82 5.68 -6.18
C THR A 121 4.46 4.29 -6.13
N ASN A 122 5.64 4.18 -5.53
CA ASN A 122 6.38 2.91 -5.45
C ASN A 122 5.64 1.89 -4.59
N LEU A 123 5.23 2.27 -3.36
CA LEU A 123 4.46 1.35 -2.52
C LEU A 123 3.14 0.98 -3.21
N ALA A 124 2.40 1.97 -3.73
CA ALA A 124 1.14 1.72 -4.43
C ALA A 124 1.28 0.73 -5.60
N ALA A 125 2.38 0.79 -6.35
CA ALA A 125 2.70 -0.16 -7.41
C ALA A 125 3.00 -1.57 -6.87
N THR A 126 3.82 -1.67 -5.82
CA THR A 126 4.16 -2.97 -5.21
C THR A 126 2.95 -3.70 -4.63
N VAL A 127 2.02 -2.98 -4.00
CA VAL A 127 0.85 -3.60 -3.32
C VAL A 127 -0.34 -3.82 -4.24
N GLN A 128 -0.18 -3.63 -5.55
CA GLN A 128 -1.29 -3.66 -6.51
C GLN A 128 -2.13 -4.95 -6.44
N PHE A 129 -1.50 -6.10 -6.22
CA PHE A 129 -2.21 -7.38 -6.11
C PHE A 129 -3.13 -7.43 -4.87
N LEU A 130 -2.72 -6.84 -3.73
CA LEU A 130 -3.54 -6.71 -2.52
C LEU A 130 -4.66 -5.69 -2.75
N THR A 131 -4.36 -4.58 -3.40
CA THR A 131 -5.35 -3.54 -3.75
C THR A 131 -6.43 -4.10 -4.68
N ARG A 132 -6.04 -4.88 -5.69
CA ARG A 132 -6.98 -5.59 -6.58
C ARG A 132 -7.82 -6.60 -5.81
N ALA A 133 -7.21 -7.38 -4.91
CA ALA A 133 -7.95 -8.33 -4.08
C ALA A 133 -8.99 -7.66 -3.18
N THR A 134 -8.63 -6.50 -2.61
CA THR A 134 -9.49 -5.76 -1.68
C THR A 134 -10.67 -5.07 -2.39
N ALA A 135 -10.39 -4.43 -3.53
CA ALA A 135 -11.33 -3.49 -4.13
C ALA A 135 -11.93 -3.94 -5.48
N GLN A 136 -11.40 -4.99 -6.12
CA GLN A 136 -11.97 -5.51 -7.37
C GLN A 136 -12.80 -6.78 -7.14
N LYS A 137 -13.83 -6.95 -7.98
CA LYS A 137 -14.59 -8.20 -8.02
C LYS A 137 -13.76 -9.31 -8.64
N LEU A 138 -14.11 -10.56 -8.32
CA LEU A 138 -13.56 -11.72 -9.00
C LEU A 138 -13.91 -11.67 -10.50
N SER A 139 -13.01 -12.20 -11.34
CA SER A 139 -13.31 -12.38 -12.76
C SER A 139 -14.48 -13.35 -12.95
N PRO A 140 -15.19 -13.34 -14.11
CA PRO A 140 -16.28 -14.27 -14.37
C PRO A 140 -15.87 -15.75 -14.20
N GLN A 141 -14.64 -16.10 -14.59
CA GLN A 141 -14.07 -17.43 -14.41
C GLN A 141 -13.85 -17.77 -12.92
N GLN A 142 -13.25 -16.84 -12.16
CA GLN A 142 -13.05 -17.00 -10.71
C GLN A 142 -14.38 -17.09 -9.95
N GLU A 143 -15.39 -16.35 -10.40
CA GLU A 143 -16.74 -16.37 -9.83
C GLU A 143 -17.46 -17.70 -10.11
N ALA A 144 -17.27 -18.29 -11.30
CA ALA A 144 -17.77 -19.63 -11.61
C ALA A 144 -17.18 -20.67 -10.66
N ILE A 145 -15.85 -20.64 -10.43
CA ILE A 145 -15.18 -21.50 -9.45
C ILE A 145 -15.75 -21.26 -8.05
N ARG A 146 -15.87 -20.00 -7.60
CA ARG A 146 -16.42 -19.65 -6.28
C ARG A 146 -17.81 -20.23 -6.04
N ARG A 147 -18.66 -20.32 -7.07
CA ARG A 147 -20.01 -20.90 -6.96
C ARG A 147 -20.01 -22.41 -6.71
N THR A 148 -18.96 -23.11 -7.15
CA THR A 148 -18.79 -24.56 -6.90
C THR A 148 -18.30 -24.87 -5.48
N LEU A 149 -17.69 -23.90 -4.80
CA LEU A 149 -17.13 -24.07 -3.45
C LEU A 149 -18.20 -24.14 -2.35
N GLY A 150 -17.79 -24.68 -1.20
CA GLY A 150 -18.59 -24.74 0.03
C GLY A 150 -19.01 -23.37 0.56
N SER A 151 -20.01 -23.35 1.44
CA SER A 151 -20.64 -22.11 1.91
C SER A 151 -19.68 -21.17 2.65
N SER A 152 -18.71 -21.71 3.40
CA SER A 152 -17.68 -20.98 4.13
C SER A 152 -16.68 -20.29 3.18
N GLU A 153 -16.10 -21.03 2.25
CA GLU A 153 -15.12 -20.53 1.27
C GLU A 153 -15.73 -19.52 0.32
N ARG A 154 -16.97 -19.77 -0.11
CA ARG A 154 -17.74 -18.82 -0.93
C ARG A 154 -17.94 -17.47 -0.25
N LYS A 155 -18.12 -17.45 1.08
CA LYS A 155 -18.22 -16.23 1.89
C LYS A 155 -16.86 -15.52 1.97
N LEU A 156 -15.77 -16.26 2.21
CA LEU A 156 -14.42 -15.71 2.30
C LEU A 156 -13.96 -15.03 1.01
N LEU A 157 -14.43 -15.49 -0.15
CA LEU A 157 -14.10 -14.91 -1.46
C LEU A 157 -14.97 -13.71 -1.86
N LYS A 158 -15.90 -13.25 -0.99
CA LYS A 158 -16.65 -12.00 -1.24
C LYS A 158 -15.73 -10.78 -1.13
N CYS A 159 -15.92 -9.82 -2.03
CA CYS A 159 -15.08 -8.62 -2.14
C CYS A 159 -15.01 -7.82 -0.81
N PRO A 160 -13.81 -7.63 -0.22
CA PRO A 160 -13.62 -6.99 1.08
C PRO A 160 -14.22 -5.60 1.19
N LYS A 161 -14.14 -4.78 0.12
CA LYS A 161 -14.71 -3.43 0.11
C LYS A 161 -16.17 -3.39 0.56
N THR A 162 -16.96 -4.39 0.18
CA THR A 162 -18.39 -4.46 0.54
C THR A 162 -18.59 -4.93 1.98
N SER A 163 -17.68 -5.78 2.48
CA SER A 163 -17.72 -6.27 3.85
C SER A 163 -17.26 -5.21 4.86
N ILE A 164 -16.38 -4.29 4.45
CA ILE A 164 -15.89 -3.21 5.31
C ILE A 164 -16.89 -2.05 5.35
N THR A 165 -17.32 -1.54 4.18
CA THR A 165 -18.19 -0.35 4.10
C THR A 165 -19.62 -0.56 4.61
N ARG A 166 -20.09 -1.82 4.71
CA ARG A 166 -21.45 -2.15 5.15
C ARG A 166 -21.56 -2.51 6.64
N LYS A 167 -20.47 -2.43 7.42
CA LYS A 167 -20.53 -2.69 8.87
C LYS A 167 -21.17 -1.53 9.63
N GLY A 168 -21.57 -1.82 10.87
CA GLY A 168 -22.13 -0.82 11.79
C GLY A 168 -21.12 0.28 12.13
N ALA A 169 -21.64 1.41 12.62
CA ALA A 169 -20.83 2.53 13.10
C ALA A 169 -19.84 2.07 14.19
N GLY A 170 -18.66 2.68 14.24
CA GLY A 170 -17.57 2.29 15.15
C GLY A 170 -16.77 1.06 14.72
N VAL A 171 -17.19 0.34 13.66
CA VAL A 171 -16.43 -0.77 13.06
C VAL A 171 -15.97 -0.45 11.64
N LYS A 172 -16.76 0.33 10.91
CA LYS A 172 -16.34 0.97 9.65
C LYS A 172 -15.92 2.41 9.92
N GLY A 173 -15.25 3.04 8.95
CA GLY A 173 -15.06 4.49 8.95
C GLY A 173 -16.38 5.23 8.77
N ASP A 174 -16.43 6.45 9.27
CA ASP A 174 -17.64 7.30 9.32
C ASP A 174 -18.05 7.80 7.93
N GLY A 175 -17.13 7.76 6.96
CA GLY A 175 -17.39 8.09 5.56
C GLY A 175 -16.52 7.31 4.58
N ASP A 176 -16.75 7.54 3.29
CA ASP A 176 -16.04 6.84 2.21
C ASP A 176 -14.52 7.09 2.25
N ARG A 177 -14.09 8.33 2.53
CA ARG A 177 -12.68 8.69 2.68
C ARG A 177 -12.01 7.90 3.81
N GLN A 178 -12.63 7.85 4.99
CA GLN A 178 -12.10 7.07 6.11
C GLN A 178 -12.06 5.57 5.82
N ASN A 179 -13.03 5.02 5.09
CA ASN A 179 -13.00 3.63 4.67
C ASN A 179 -11.85 3.35 3.69
N LEU A 180 -11.56 4.28 2.77
CA LEU A 180 -10.41 4.21 1.86
C LEU A 180 -9.08 4.23 2.63
N LEU A 181 -8.92 5.18 3.57
CA LEU A 181 -7.76 5.27 4.45
C LEU A 181 -7.55 3.98 5.25
N LEU A 182 -8.63 3.44 5.84
CA LEU A 182 -8.59 2.22 6.62
C LEU A 182 -8.09 1.01 5.81
N MET A 183 -8.59 0.85 4.58
CA MET A 183 -8.11 -0.21 3.69
C MET A 183 -6.68 0.03 3.21
N ALA A 184 -6.29 1.28 2.95
CA ALA A 184 -4.95 1.63 2.51
C ALA A 184 -3.91 1.28 3.59
N ILE A 185 -4.15 1.71 4.84
CA ILE A 185 -3.28 1.40 5.99
C ILE A 185 -3.24 -0.13 6.21
N ALA A 186 -4.38 -0.82 6.13
CA ALA A 186 -4.42 -2.28 6.28
C ALA A 186 -3.66 -3.02 5.17
N ILE A 187 -3.72 -2.53 3.92
CA ILE A 187 -2.95 -3.09 2.80
C ILE A 187 -1.45 -2.88 3.01
N ALA A 188 -1.03 -1.67 3.41
CA ALA A 188 0.37 -1.36 3.66
C ALA A 188 0.95 -2.22 4.79
N GLU A 189 0.22 -2.40 5.89
CA GLU A 189 0.68 -3.26 7.00
C GLU A 189 0.77 -4.74 6.59
N LEU A 190 -0.22 -5.26 5.84
CA LEU A 190 -0.14 -6.62 5.30
C LEU A 190 0.98 -6.77 4.28
N ALA A 191 1.29 -5.72 3.52
CA ALA A 191 2.38 -5.73 2.55
C ALA A 191 3.74 -5.83 3.23
N HIS A 192 3.94 -5.08 4.32
CA HIS A 192 5.13 -5.21 5.16
C HIS A 192 5.26 -6.62 5.73
N GLU A 193 4.19 -7.17 6.32
CA GLU A 193 4.21 -8.51 6.93
C GLU A 193 4.45 -9.65 5.93
N TRP A 194 3.90 -9.56 4.72
CA TRP A 194 3.86 -10.69 3.78
C TRP A 194 4.83 -10.60 2.61
N PHE A 195 5.25 -9.38 2.28
CA PHE A 195 6.04 -9.10 1.09
C PHE A 195 7.26 -8.22 1.39
N SER A 196 7.56 -7.98 2.68
CA SER A 196 8.71 -7.19 3.11
C SER A 196 8.71 -5.78 2.50
N ALA A 197 7.52 -5.20 2.32
CA ALA A 197 7.40 -3.79 1.97
C ALA A 197 7.90 -2.90 3.14
N PRO A 198 8.23 -1.62 2.90
CA PRO A 198 8.59 -0.69 3.98
C PRO A 198 7.57 -0.67 5.12
N SER A 199 8.07 -0.58 6.34
CA SER A 199 7.24 -0.49 7.55
C SER A 199 6.49 0.85 7.59
N ILE A 200 5.38 0.88 8.34
CA ILE A 200 4.57 2.10 8.51
C ILE A 200 4.18 2.28 9.97
N ASN A 201 4.23 3.51 10.47
CA ASN A 201 3.72 3.82 11.80
C ASN A 201 2.19 3.88 11.81
N ARG A 202 1.56 2.70 11.96
CA ARG A 202 0.09 2.60 11.92
C ARG A 202 -0.61 3.41 13.02
N VAL A 203 -0.02 3.52 14.21
CA VAL A 203 -0.69 4.16 15.37
C VAL A 203 -0.83 5.64 15.10
N GLU A 204 0.27 6.26 14.67
CA GLU A 204 0.29 7.65 14.25
C GLU A 204 -0.69 7.92 13.10
N LEU A 205 -0.66 7.10 12.04
CA LEU A 205 -1.56 7.25 10.89
C LEU A 205 -3.04 7.13 11.28
N LEU A 206 -3.39 6.22 12.19
CA LEU A 206 -4.77 6.10 12.66
C LEU A 206 -5.19 7.35 13.43
N ASN A 207 -4.34 7.84 14.33
CA ASN A 207 -4.61 9.04 15.13
C ASN A 207 -4.78 10.30 14.26
N GLN A 208 -3.88 10.53 13.30
CA GLN A 208 -3.93 11.66 12.37
C GLN A 208 -5.22 11.70 11.54
N ASN A 209 -5.82 10.52 11.28
CA ASN A 209 -7.00 10.39 10.44
C ASN A 209 -8.31 10.18 11.24
N GLY A 210 -8.26 10.28 12.57
CA GLY A 210 -9.42 10.06 13.44
C GLY A 210 -9.99 8.63 13.35
N LEU A 211 -9.13 7.65 13.10
CA LEU A 211 -9.48 6.24 12.98
C LEU A 211 -9.13 5.49 14.27
N THR A 212 -9.91 4.47 14.59
CA THR A 212 -9.74 3.65 15.79
C THR A 212 -9.06 2.33 15.50
N GLN A 213 -8.43 1.77 16.53
CA GLN A 213 -7.71 0.51 16.38
C GLN A 213 -8.65 -0.70 16.18
N THR A 214 -9.91 -0.59 16.61
CA THR A 214 -10.97 -1.58 16.38
C THR A 214 -11.40 -1.61 14.91
N GLN A 215 -11.62 -0.45 14.29
CA GLN A 215 -11.89 -0.32 12.85
C GLN A 215 -10.75 -0.96 12.05
N PHE A 216 -9.51 -0.66 12.41
CA PHE A 216 -8.33 -1.16 11.71
C PHE A 216 -8.22 -2.69 11.77
N LYS A 217 -8.28 -3.28 12.97
CA LYS A 217 -8.24 -4.74 13.16
C LYS A 217 -9.29 -5.45 12.32
N ASN A 218 -10.48 -4.84 12.20
CA ASN A 218 -11.56 -5.38 11.41
C ASN A 218 -11.26 -5.39 9.90
N ALA A 219 -10.78 -4.27 9.37
CA ALA A 219 -10.38 -4.15 7.97
C ALA A 219 -9.23 -5.09 7.63
N LYS A 220 -8.15 -5.08 8.44
CA LYS A 220 -6.99 -5.96 8.27
C LYS A 220 -7.40 -7.43 8.26
N SER A 221 -8.20 -7.87 9.23
CA SER A 221 -8.68 -9.27 9.28
C SER A 221 -9.52 -9.64 8.07
N THR A 222 -10.40 -8.75 7.61
CA THR A 222 -11.28 -9.00 6.45
C THR A 222 -10.46 -9.14 5.16
N ILE A 223 -9.52 -8.22 4.93
CA ILE A 223 -8.61 -8.25 3.77
C ILE A 223 -7.72 -9.49 3.84
N SER A 224 -7.17 -9.78 5.01
CA SER A 224 -6.25 -10.90 5.20
C SER A 224 -6.91 -12.26 4.90
N GLN A 225 -8.10 -12.48 5.45
CA GLN A 225 -8.86 -13.72 5.24
C GLN A 225 -9.26 -13.91 3.78
N HIS A 226 -9.73 -12.85 3.13
CA HIS A 226 -10.08 -12.88 1.70
C HIS A 226 -8.85 -13.17 0.84
N TYR A 227 -7.74 -12.49 1.09
CA TYR A 227 -6.51 -12.68 0.33
C TYR A 227 -5.98 -14.11 0.47
N LYS A 228 -5.94 -14.66 1.69
CA LYS A 228 -5.57 -16.06 1.94
C LYS A 228 -6.49 -17.03 1.19
N ALA A 229 -7.80 -16.76 1.14
CA ALA A 229 -8.73 -17.58 0.37
C ALA A 229 -8.46 -17.51 -1.15
N ARG A 230 -8.10 -16.34 -1.69
CA ARG A 230 -7.67 -16.20 -3.09
C ARG A 230 -6.39 -16.99 -3.36
N CYS A 231 -5.43 -16.96 -2.45
CA CYS A 231 -4.17 -17.70 -2.59
C CYS A 231 -4.41 -19.21 -2.65
N ARG A 232 -5.26 -19.76 -1.77
CA ARG A 232 -5.63 -21.19 -1.77
C ARG A 232 -6.25 -21.65 -3.10
N ASN A 233 -6.96 -20.76 -3.78
CA ASN A 233 -7.58 -21.03 -5.08
C ASN A 233 -6.68 -20.67 -6.28
N GLY A 234 -5.42 -20.26 -6.05
CA GLY A 234 -4.50 -19.85 -7.12
C GLY A 234 -4.85 -18.53 -7.80
N PHE A 235 -5.73 -17.71 -7.20
CA PHE A 235 -6.19 -16.44 -7.78
C PHE A 235 -5.28 -15.24 -7.48
N SER A 236 -4.31 -15.41 -6.58
CA SER A 236 -3.42 -14.35 -6.11
C SER A 236 -2.09 -14.98 -5.67
N PRO A 237 -0.98 -14.22 -5.74
CA PRO A 237 0.32 -14.75 -5.34
C PRO A 237 0.31 -15.08 -3.85
N VAL A 238 0.95 -16.19 -3.50
CA VAL A 238 1.03 -16.64 -2.11
C VAL A 238 1.98 -15.71 -1.34
N PRO A 239 1.61 -15.22 -0.14
CA PRO A 239 2.54 -14.54 0.76
C PRO A 239 3.82 -15.33 0.94
N ARG A 240 4.96 -14.65 1.10
CA ARG A 240 6.19 -15.33 1.50
C ARG A 240 6.08 -15.66 2.99
N THR A 241 5.49 -16.82 3.30
CA THR A 241 5.29 -17.26 4.70
C THR A 241 6.53 -17.90 5.31
N THR A 242 7.46 -18.40 4.48
CA THR A 242 8.80 -18.83 4.88
C THR A 242 9.77 -17.70 4.55
N GLN A 243 9.83 -16.72 5.44
CA GLN A 243 10.83 -15.66 5.34
C GLN A 243 12.16 -16.20 5.88
N PHE A 244 13.28 -15.80 5.28
CA PHE A 244 14.60 -16.08 5.83
C PHE A 244 14.70 -15.45 7.22
N GLU A 245 15.48 -16.05 8.12
CA GLU A 245 15.70 -15.58 9.49
C GLU A 245 16.03 -14.08 9.54
N ALA A 246 16.91 -13.61 8.65
CA ALA A 246 17.27 -12.20 8.51
C ALA A 246 16.08 -11.28 8.19
N VAL A 247 15.11 -11.74 7.39
CA VAL A 247 13.91 -10.97 7.06
C VAL A 247 12.96 -10.89 8.26
N ILE A 248 12.83 -11.99 9.01
CA ILE A 248 12.01 -12.03 10.23
C ILE A 248 12.61 -11.09 11.29
N ALA A 249 13.93 -11.14 11.48
CA ALA A 249 14.64 -10.24 12.37
C ALA A 249 14.49 -8.78 11.92
N GLY A 250 14.57 -8.50 10.62
CA GLY A 250 14.34 -7.15 10.06
C GLY A 250 12.92 -6.63 10.34
N ILE A 251 11.88 -7.43 10.08
CA ILE A 251 10.49 -7.04 10.40
C ILE A 251 10.31 -6.80 11.90
N ARG A 252 10.96 -7.62 12.74
CA ARG A 252 10.91 -7.44 14.19
C ARG A 252 11.58 -6.14 14.59
N ALA A 253 12.77 -5.85 14.06
CA ALA A 253 13.50 -4.61 14.30
C ALA A 253 12.66 -3.38 13.92
N ASP A 254 12.11 -3.35 12.70
CA ASP A 254 11.26 -2.25 12.22
C ASP A 254 10.07 -1.99 13.16
N LYS A 255 9.42 -3.05 13.65
CA LYS A 255 8.31 -2.93 14.59
C LYS A 255 8.75 -2.44 15.97
N LEU A 256 9.89 -2.89 16.47
CA LEU A 256 10.42 -2.40 17.75
C LEU A 256 10.75 -0.92 17.65
N GLU A 257 11.38 -0.48 16.56
CA GLU A 257 11.69 0.93 16.32
C GLU A 257 10.42 1.78 16.29
N ILE A 258 9.42 1.42 15.47
CA ILE A 258 8.12 2.11 15.43
C ILE A 258 7.46 2.18 16.81
N HIS A 259 7.49 1.09 17.57
CA HIS A 259 6.90 1.08 18.90
C HIS A 259 7.69 1.95 19.88
N SER A 260 9.02 1.97 19.77
CA SER A 260 9.91 2.81 20.57
C SER A 260 9.66 4.29 20.29
N GLU A 261 9.62 4.69 19.02
CA GLU A 261 9.29 6.06 18.59
C GLU A 261 7.95 6.53 19.18
N ASN A 262 6.90 5.72 19.05
CA ASN A 262 5.60 6.05 19.62
C ASN A 262 5.63 6.22 21.15
N LEU A 263 6.42 5.38 21.84
CA LEU A 263 6.57 5.45 23.29
C LEU A 263 7.33 6.72 23.69
N PHE A 264 8.45 7.04 23.04
CA PHE A 264 9.22 8.24 23.30
C PHE A 264 8.41 9.50 23.01
N GLY A 265 7.77 9.61 21.83
CA GLY A 265 6.92 10.76 21.49
C GLY A 265 5.75 10.97 22.47
N THR A 266 5.25 9.90 23.10
CA THR A 266 4.23 10.00 24.15
C THR A 266 4.80 10.55 25.47
N LEU A 267 6.07 10.29 25.76
CA LEU A 267 6.75 10.67 27.00
C LEU A 267 7.46 12.04 26.93
N GLU A 268 7.80 12.52 25.73
CA GLU A 268 8.43 13.83 25.50
C GLU A 268 7.71 14.99 26.20
N ASN A 269 6.37 14.99 26.17
CA ASN A 269 5.57 16.03 26.82
C ASN A 269 5.35 15.82 28.33
N ARG A 270 5.92 14.76 28.91
CA ARG A 270 5.67 14.32 30.30
C ARG A 270 6.92 14.31 31.16
N LEU A 271 8.10 14.31 30.52
CA LEU A 271 9.40 14.22 31.16
C LEU A 271 10.25 15.42 30.74
N SER A 272 11.19 15.83 31.58
CA SER A 272 12.19 16.83 31.21
C SER A 272 13.18 16.27 30.17
N GLU A 273 13.86 17.15 29.44
CA GLU A 273 14.88 16.76 28.46
C GLU A 273 15.97 15.86 29.08
N ARG A 274 16.40 16.18 30.30
CA ARG A 274 17.37 15.38 31.05
C ARG A 274 16.86 13.97 31.37
N GLU A 275 15.60 13.86 31.78
CA GLU A 275 14.97 12.56 32.06
C GLU A 275 14.77 11.75 30.77
N MET A 276 14.40 12.40 29.66
CA MET A 276 14.27 11.78 28.35
C MET A 276 15.60 11.22 27.84
N LEU A 277 16.70 11.95 28.00
CA LEU A 277 18.04 11.48 27.65
C LEU A 277 18.43 10.24 28.47
N ALA A 278 18.26 10.29 29.79
CA ALA A 278 18.53 9.15 30.66
C ALA A 278 17.67 7.93 30.30
N LEU A 279 16.38 8.17 30.02
CA LEU A 279 15.44 7.12 29.60
C LEU A 279 15.86 6.48 28.27
N ASN A 280 16.29 7.28 27.29
CA ASN A 280 16.75 6.80 25.99
C ASN A 280 17.95 5.87 26.15
N ILE A 281 18.97 6.29 26.91
CA ILE A 281 20.17 5.48 27.19
C ILE A 281 19.79 4.14 27.83
N VAL A 282 19.03 4.18 28.92
CA VAL A 282 18.66 2.96 29.66
C VAL A 282 17.78 2.03 28.83
N TYR A 283 16.81 2.57 28.09
CA TYR A 283 15.90 1.79 27.26
C TYR A 283 16.63 0.97 26.20
N TRP A 284 17.51 1.61 25.43
CA TRP A 284 18.27 0.94 24.37
C TRP A 284 19.34 -0.01 24.92
N GLU A 285 19.97 0.35 26.06
CA GLU A 285 20.88 -0.56 26.76
C GLU A 285 20.14 -1.82 27.22
N MET A 286 18.93 -1.68 27.78
CA MET A 286 18.09 -2.81 28.19
C MET A 286 17.74 -3.70 27.00
N LEU A 287 17.27 -3.13 25.87
CA LEU A 287 16.97 -3.88 24.64
C LEU A 287 18.18 -4.68 24.14
N THR A 288 19.35 -4.04 24.13
CA THR A 288 20.60 -4.67 23.69
C THR A 288 20.97 -5.84 24.60
N ARG A 289 20.88 -5.65 25.93
CA ARG A 289 21.24 -6.69 26.90
C ARG A 289 20.28 -7.88 26.92
N ILE A 290 19.04 -7.69 26.50
CA ILE A 290 18.06 -8.78 26.32
C ILE A 290 18.12 -9.44 24.94
N GLU A 291 19.14 -9.12 24.13
CA GLU A 291 19.40 -9.69 22.81
C GLU A 291 18.30 -9.39 21.76
N GLU A 292 17.50 -8.35 21.95
CA GLU A 292 16.51 -7.91 20.94
C GLU A 292 17.19 -7.03 19.87
N PRO A 293 16.81 -7.11 18.58
CA PRO A 293 15.64 -7.79 17.96
C PRO A 293 15.86 -9.26 17.53
N SER A 294 16.79 -10.00 18.15
CA SER A 294 17.10 -11.37 17.71
C SER A 294 15.89 -12.30 17.74
N ILE A 295 15.78 -13.17 16.73
CA ILE A 295 14.77 -14.24 16.70
C ILE A 295 15.06 -15.36 17.71
N ASP A 296 16.31 -15.44 18.20
CA ASP A 296 16.75 -16.40 19.21
C ASP A 296 16.61 -15.86 20.64
N ALA A 297 16.26 -14.58 20.80
CA ALA A 297 16.04 -13.99 22.11
C ALA A 297 14.93 -14.75 22.87
N HIS A 298 15.03 -14.80 24.20
CA HIS A 298 13.99 -15.40 25.05
C HIS A 298 12.61 -14.76 24.82
N THR A 299 12.60 -13.51 24.41
CA THR A 299 11.41 -12.69 24.13
C THR A 299 10.92 -12.77 22.68
N SER A 300 11.49 -13.64 21.83
CA SER A 300 11.12 -13.78 20.41
C SER A 300 9.63 -14.09 20.17
N ASN A 301 9.03 -14.92 21.03
CA ASN A 301 7.59 -15.26 20.98
C ASN A 301 6.68 -14.18 21.58
N MET A 302 7.24 -13.12 22.15
CA MET A 302 6.49 -12.01 22.71
C MET A 302 6.10 -11.02 21.60
N ALA A 303 4.87 -10.51 21.68
CA ALA A 303 4.41 -9.45 20.79
C ALA A 303 5.27 -8.19 20.99
N GLU A 304 5.78 -7.63 19.89
CA GLU A 304 6.75 -6.52 19.87
C GLU A 304 6.21 -5.30 20.64
N SER A 305 4.93 -4.95 20.42
CA SER A 305 4.21 -3.91 21.19
C SER A 305 4.25 -4.11 22.71
N MET A 306 4.13 -5.35 23.19
CA MET A 306 4.16 -5.65 24.62
C MET A 306 5.58 -5.59 25.15
N LEU A 307 6.55 -6.09 24.38
CA LEU A 307 7.96 -6.07 24.72
C LEU A 307 8.48 -4.65 24.90
N CYS A 308 8.34 -3.80 23.88
CA CYS A 308 8.74 -2.39 23.97
C CYS A 308 8.10 -1.68 25.15
N SER A 309 6.80 -1.92 25.39
CA SER A 309 6.09 -1.31 26.53
C SER A 309 6.58 -1.81 27.88
N SER A 310 6.89 -3.10 28.00
CA SER A 310 7.41 -3.69 29.24
C SER A 310 8.84 -3.24 29.53
N VAL A 311 9.69 -3.14 28.49
CA VAL A 311 11.06 -2.61 28.62
C VAL A 311 11.02 -1.11 28.96
N MET A 312 10.12 -0.34 28.33
CA MET A 312 9.94 1.08 28.65
C MET A 312 9.45 1.27 30.10
N LEU A 313 8.52 0.43 30.55
CA LEU A 313 8.10 0.44 31.96
C LEU A 313 9.27 0.10 32.89
N ALA A 314 10.08 -0.91 32.55
CA ALA A 314 11.26 -1.28 33.32
C ALA A 314 12.29 -0.14 33.42
N ALA A 315 12.56 0.53 32.30
CA ALA A 315 13.45 1.70 32.23
C ALA A 315 12.92 2.85 33.10
N LEU A 316 11.62 3.18 33.00
CA LEU A 316 11.00 4.18 33.87
C LEU A 316 11.08 3.80 35.36
N THR A 317 10.80 2.55 35.72
CA THR A 317 10.92 2.08 37.10
C THR A 317 12.37 2.13 37.60
N SER A 318 13.35 1.81 36.74
CA SER A 318 14.77 1.86 37.10
C SER A 318 15.28 3.26 37.42
N LEU A 319 14.67 4.28 36.81
CA LEU A 319 14.98 5.70 36.99
C LEU A 319 14.07 6.39 38.03
N GLY A 320 13.06 5.68 38.56
CA GLY A 320 12.08 6.25 39.50
C GLY A 320 10.99 7.12 38.85
N LEU A 321 10.76 6.97 37.54
CA LEU A 321 9.87 7.80 36.71
C LEU A 321 8.55 7.10 36.31
N GLU A 322 8.15 6.03 36.99
CA GLU A 322 6.98 5.21 36.60
C GLU A 322 5.64 5.97 36.70
N HIS A 323 5.52 6.96 37.60
CA HIS A 323 4.24 7.48 38.05
C HIS A 323 3.36 8.01 36.90
N GLN A 324 2.13 7.48 36.83
CA GLN A 324 1.06 7.86 35.88
C GLN A 324 1.35 7.66 34.38
N ASN A 325 2.44 7.02 34.00
CA ASN A 325 2.80 6.83 32.59
C ASN A 325 2.18 5.57 31.95
N LEU A 326 1.70 4.64 32.77
CA LEU A 326 1.30 3.31 32.32
C LEU A 326 0.16 3.25 31.29
N ALA A 327 -0.88 4.07 31.49
CA ALA A 327 -1.97 4.18 30.52
C ALA A 327 -1.51 4.84 29.21
N ALA A 328 -0.50 5.72 29.28
CA ALA A 328 0.08 6.38 28.12
C ALA A 328 0.89 5.38 27.28
N LEU A 329 1.72 4.55 27.93
CA LEU A 329 2.47 3.48 27.25
C LEU A 329 1.52 2.53 26.50
N GLY A 330 0.43 2.12 27.14
CA GLY A 330 -0.57 1.25 26.52
C GLY A 330 -1.20 1.83 25.25
N ARG A 331 -1.53 3.12 25.26
CA ARG A 331 -2.09 3.82 24.08
C ARG A 331 -1.05 3.96 22.96
N ALA A 332 0.20 4.28 23.30
CA ALA A 332 1.29 4.49 22.33
C ALA A 332 1.52 3.29 21.40
N VAL A 333 1.32 2.06 21.88
CA VAL A 333 1.53 0.84 21.08
C VAL A 333 0.26 0.20 20.53
N GLY A 334 -0.84 0.97 20.43
CA GLY A 334 -2.10 0.52 19.83
C GLY A 334 -3.11 -0.06 20.81
N ASP A 335 -3.39 0.69 21.88
CA ASP A 335 -4.41 0.42 22.90
C ASP A 335 -4.24 -0.91 23.65
N ARG A 336 -3.03 -1.16 24.13
CA ARG A 336 -2.75 -2.24 25.08
C ARG A 336 -3.18 -1.85 26.49
N SER A 337 -3.63 -2.83 27.28
CA SER A 337 -3.98 -2.58 28.68
C SER A 337 -2.73 -2.43 29.52
N GLY A 338 -2.72 -1.42 30.40
CA GLY A 338 -1.62 -1.23 31.32
C GLY A 338 -1.40 -2.42 32.27
N ALA A 339 -2.48 -3.07 32.70
CA ALA A 339 -2.40 -4.31 33.48
C ALA A 339 -1.68 -5.43 32.71
N GLY A 340 -1.87 -5.52 31.40
CA GLY A 340 -1.14 -6.47 30.54
C GLY A 340 0.36 -6.19 30.52
N ILE A 341 0.76 -4.92 30.41
CA ILE A 341 2.19 -4.50 30.39
C ILE A 341 2.85 -4.86 31.73
N LYS A 342 2.20 -4.55 32.85
CA LYS A 342 2.67 -4.92 34.20
C LYS A 342 2.78 -6.43 34.38
N SER A 343 1.74 -7.15 33.98
CA SER A 343 1.75 -8.62 34.09
C SER A 343 2.87 -9.22 33.26
N CYS A 344 3.16 -8.67 32.08
CA CYS A 344 4.22 -9.19 31.24
C CYS A 344 5.61 -8.93 31.80
N LEU A 345 5.86 -7.72 32.32
CA LEU A 345 7.11 -7.41 33.01
C LEU A 345 7.31 -8.32 34.24
N ARG A 346 6.24 -8.58 35.00
CA ARG A 346 6.28 -9.53 36.13
C ARG A 346 6.60 -10.96 35.68
N ASN A 347 6.08 -11.41 34.55
CA ASN A 347 6.40 -12.73 34.02
C ASN A 347 7.89 -12.84 33.65
N LEU A 348 8.46 -11.78 33.06
CA LEU A 348 9.90 -11.71 32.79
C LEU A 348 10.71 -11.74 34.10
N GLN A 349 10.24 -11.03 35.13
CA GLN A 349 10.86 -11.05 36.45
C GLN A 349 10.85 -12.45 37.08
N ASN A 350 9.74 -13.17 36.97
CA ASN A 350 9.64 -14.55 37.45
C ASN A 350 10.61 -15.47 36.70
N ALA A 351 10.69 -15.37 35.37
CA ALA A 351 11.64 -16.16 34.57
C ALA A 351 13.10 -15.87 34.95
N VAL A 352 13.43 -14.62 35.30
CA VAL A 352 14.76 -14.24 35.83
C VAL A 352 15.01 -14.90 37.18
N ASN A 353 14.03 -14.84 38.09
CA ASN A 353 14.15 -15.39 39.45
C ASN A 353 14.27 -16.92 39.44
N GLU A 354 13.59 -17.58 38.51
CA GLU A 354 13.66 -19.03 38.27
C GLU A 354 14.93 -19.46 37.53
N GLY A 355 15.76 -18.50 37.08
CA GLY A 355 17.00 -18.77 36.35
C GLY A 355 16.80 -19.17 34.88
N LEU A 356 15.56 -19.14 34.37
CA LEU A 356 15.21 -19.45 32.99
C LEU A 356 15.61 -18.35 32.00
N TYR A 357 15.81 -17.13 32.50
CA TYR A 357 16.15 -15.97 31.68
C TYR A 357 17.24 -15.08 32.32
N PRO A 358 18.52 -15.50 32.30
CA PRO A 358 19.61 -14.76 32.95
C PRO A 358 19.82 -13.35 32.41
N GLN A 359 19.73 -13.16 31.09
CA GLN A 359 19.89 -11.87 30.41
C GLN A 359 18.85 -10.84 30.88
N GLY A 360 17.64 -11.31 31.22
CA GLY A 360 16.55 -10.47 31.73
C GLY A 360 16.85 -9.72 33.02
N LYS A 361 17.92 -10.09 33.76
CA LYS A 361 18.39 -9.31 34.93
C LYS A 361 18.65 -7.85 34.58
N ALA A 362 19.05 -7.55 33.34
CA ALA A 362 19.26 -6.20 32.87
C ALA A 362 18.03 -5.28 33.04
N LEU A 363 16.82 -5.83 32.98
CA LEU A 363 15.57 -5.06 33.11
C LEU A 363 15.30 -4.57 34.54
N PHE A 364 15.99 -5.10 35.54
CA PHE A 364 15.68 -4.86 36.96
C PHE A 364 16.84 -4.18 37.72
N VAL A 365 17.84 -3.68 36.98
CA VAL A 365 18.94 -2.87 37.53
C VAL A 365 18.42 -1.45 37.77
N LYS A 366 18.82 -0.81 38.88
CA LYS A 366 18.47 0.59 39.17
C LYS A 366 19.53 1.52 38.60
N HIS A 367 19.08 2.66 38.06
CA HIS A 367 19.95 3.67 37.47
C HIS A 367 19.68 5.04 38.10
N SER A 368 20.68 5.92 38.07
CA SER A 368 20.60 7.29 38.55
C SER A 368 20.60 8.23 37.36
N VAL A 369 19.53 9.03 37.21
CA VAL A 369 19.42 10.06 36.16
C VAL A 369 20.64 10.99 36.21
N ASN A 370 21.07 11.37 37.41
CA ASN A 370 22.17 12.30 37.58
C ASN A 370 23.51 11.75 37.09
N ASP A 371 23.76 10.46 37.29
CA ASP A 371 25.01 9.82 36.89
C ASP A 371 25.07 9.57 35.38
N LEU A 372 23.93 9.24 34.77
CA LEU A 372 23.83 8.97 33.33
C LEU A 372 23.98 10.23 32.47
N THR A 373 23.58 11.40 32.97
CA THR A 373 23.64 12.65 32.20
C THR A 373 24.79 13.57 32.62
N ARG A 374 25.69 13.11 33.50
CA ARG A 374 26.81 13.88 34.03
C ARG A 374 27.86 14.07 32.92
N GLY A 375 27.83 15.22 32.25
CA GLY A 375 28.72 15.57 31.13
C GLY A 375 28.04 15.71 29.77
N LEU A 376 26.74 15.43 29.67
CA LEU A 376 25.97 15.61 28.42
C LEU A 376 25.16 16.93 28.40
N VAL A 377 24.97 17.56 29.56
CA VAL A 377 24.15 18.78 29.71
C VAL A 377 25.03 20.03 29.97
N SER A 378 26.36 19.88 30.04
CA SER A 378 27.29 20.94 30.46
C SER A 378 27.92 21.78 29.34
N GLU A 379 27.34 21.85 28.13
CA GLU A 379 27.90 22.66 27.03
C GLU A 379 27.01 23.80 26.51
N ASN A 380 25.80 24.01 27.05
CA ASN A 380 24.87 25.05 26.52
C ASN A 380 24.51 26.18 27.50
N ALA A 381 25.28 26.39 28.58
CA ALA A 381 24.94 27.41 29.59
C ALA A 381 25.91 28.61 29.71
N ASP A 382 27.09 28.58 29.06
CA ASP A 382 28.15 29.57 29.33
C ASP A 382 28.51 30.50 28.15
N ASP A 383 27.63 30.66 27.14
CA ASP A 383 27.91 31.55 25.98
C ASP A 383 26.92 32.72 25.83
N LEU A 384 26.41 33.22 26.95
CA LEU A 384 25.87 34.58 27.04
C LEU A 384 26.74 35.37 28.02
N GLY A 385 27.98 35.60 27.59
CA GLY A 385 28.84 36.61 28.17
C GLY A 385 28.15 37.96 28.15
N GLU A 386 28.12 38.57 29.32
CA GLU A 386 27.75 39.96 29.59
C GLU A 386 28.26 40.89 28.48
N VAL A 387 27.34 41.58 27.82
CA VAL A 387 27.65 42.86 27.19
C VAL A 387 27.08 43.91 28.13
N GLU A 388 27.94 44.36 29.05
CA GLU A 388 27.77 45.65 29.70
C GLU A 388 28.07 46.77 28.68
N ASP A 389 27.30 47.86 28.85
CA ASP A 389 27.25 49.16 28.16
C ASP A 389 26.42 49.29 26.86
#